data_AF-A0AAV8P3I0-F1
#
_entry.id   AF-A0AAV8P3I0-F1
#
_cell.length_a   1.000
_cell.length_b   1.000
_cell.length_c   1.000
_cell.angle_alpha   90.00
_cell.angle_beta   90.00
_cell.angle_gamma   90.00
#
_symmetry.space_group_name_H-M   'P 1'
#
loop_
_entity.id
_entity.type
_entity.pdbx_description
1 polymer ?
#
loop_
_entity_poly.entity_id
_entity_poly.type
_entity_poly.pdbx_seq_one_letter_code
_entity_poly.pdbx_strand_id
1 'polypeptide(L)'
;MEAASGSRTYSECNPKCEWTEVNEFDVLKVDLSGLGFKKEELKVLVDTSRKLTIRGERAIRDGQRRRFLRSFQLPKHCNIEQLRAKFDQEILYVVLPKPVGARDGQPTNETKQSGGVLKALSKRRRLVLTAVAAIVLVAGLGAFAAYKLKHS
;
A
#
# COMPACT_ATOMS: atom_id res chain seq x y z
N MET A 1 -19.08 -26.21 -22.65
CA MET A 1 -18.02 -26.19 -21.61
C MET A 1 -18.70 -25.78 -20.32
N GLU A 2 -19.20 -26.78 -19.59
CA GLU A 2 -19.90 -26.63 -18.31
C GLU A 2 -18.85 -26.37 -17.22
N ALA A 3 -18.79 -25.15 -16.69
CA ALA A 3 -17.95 -24.87 -15.53
C ALA A 3 -18.63 -25.46 -14.30
N ALA A 4 -18.04 -26.53 -13.74
CA ALA A 4 -18.52 -27.20 -12.54
C ALA A 4 -18.83 -26.20 -11.42
N SER A 5 -20.12 -26.04 -11.12
CA SER A 5 -20.64 -25.29 -9.97
C SER A 5 -20.48 -26.12 -8.71
N GLY A 6 -19.24 -26.35 -8.28
CA GLY A 6 -18.98 -26.71 -6.89
C GLY A 6 -19.26 -25.45 -6.07
N SER A 7 -20.25 -25.48 -5.18
CA SER A 7 -20.59 -24.36 -4.31
C SER A 7 -19.40 -24.00 -3.42
N ARG A 8 -18.55 -23.08 -3.88
CA ARG A 8 -17.45 -22.53 -3.08
C ARG A 8 -18.07 -21.82 -1.89
N THR A 9 -17.94 -22.40 -0.71
CA THR A 9 -18.42 -21.82 0.54
C THR A 9 -17.39 -20.79 1.01
N TYR A 10 -17.85 -19.54 1.17
CA TYR A 10 -17.01 -18.44 1.64
C TYR A 10 -17.32 -18.14 3.10
N SER A 11 -16.28 -18.09 3.93
CA SER A 11 -16.32 -17.59 5.30
C SER A 11 -15.75 -16.17 5.31
N GLU A 12 -16.58 -15.20 5.68
CA GLU A 12 -16.12 -13.82 5.87
C GLU A 12 -15.42 -13.69 7.22
N CYS A 13 -14.35 -12.91 7.28
CA CYS A 13 -13.70 -12.53 8.53
C CYS A 13 -13.49 -11.01 8.57
N ASN A 14 -13.43 -10.47 9.78
CA ASN A 14 -13.37 -9.03 9.98
C ASN A 14 -12.12 -8.67 10.79
N PRO A 15 -10.98 -8.37 10.14
CA PRO A 15 -9.75 -8.06 10.84
C PRO A 15 -9.86 -6.72 11.56
N LYS A 16 -9.12 -6.59 12.67
CA LYS A 16 -9.01 -5.33 13.40
C LYS A 16 -8.19 -4.34 12.58
N CYS A 17 -8.67 -3.11 12.48
CA CYS A 17 -8.00 -2.03 11.76
C CYS A 17 -7.76 -0.86 12.71
N GLU A 18 -6.54 -0.33 12.69
CA GLU A 18 -6.12 0.76 13.56
C GLU A 18 -5.36 1.81 12.73
N TRP A 19 -5.75 3.07 12.91
CA TRP A 19 -5.05 4.22 12.31
C TRP A 19 -4.09 4.81 13.32
N THR A 20 -2.85 5.02 12.91
CA THR A 20 -1.86 5.77 13.66
C THR A 20 -1.45 6.97 12.83
N GLU A 21 -1.69 8.15 13.38
CA GLU A 21 -1.27 9.42 12.79
C GLU A 21 0.18 9.72 13.18
N VAL A 22 1.02 10.02 12.17
CA VAL A 22 2.37 10.54 12.35
C VAL A 22 2.50 11.81 11.52
N ASN A 23 3.43 12.69 11.89
CA ASN A 23 3.61 14.01 11.27
C ASN A 23 3.75 13.94 9.74
N GLU A 24 4.50 12.97 9.23
CA GLU A 24 4.83 12.86 7.79
C GLU A 24 3.98 11.82 7.05
N PHE A 25 3.26 10.96 7.76
CA PHE A 25 2.49 9.87 7.17
C PHE A 25 1.42 9.36 8.14
N ASP A 26 0.33 8.84 7.59
CA ASP A 26 -0.61 8.00 8.35
C ASP A 26 -0.26 6.53 8.13
N VAL A 27 -0.44 5.72 9.16
CA VAL A 27 -0.26 4.27 9.08
C VAL A 27 -1.58 3.60 9.42
N LEU A 28 -2.11 2.84 8.46
CA LEU A 28 -3.19 1.90 8.69
C LEU A 28 -2.59 0.51 8.98
N LYS A 29 -2.83 0.01 10.18
CA LYS A 29 -2.51 -1.36 10.58
C LYS A 29 -3.75 -2.23 10.42
N VAL A 30 -3.61 -3.37 9.77
CA VAL A 30 -4.64 -4.41 9.67
C VAL A 30 -4.09 -5.67 10.30
N ASP A 31 -4.63 -6.03 11.45
CA ASP A 31 -4.23 -7.21 12.21
C ASP A 31 -4.91 -8.45 11.62
N LEU A 32 -4.10 -9.34 11.05
CA LEU A 32 -4.53 -10.61 10.46
C LEU A 32 -4.07 -11.82 11.28
N SER A 33 -3.60 -11.59 12.51
CA SER A 33 -3.08 -12.62 13.40
C SER A 33 -4.12 -13.73 13.63
N GLY A 34 -3.70 -14.98 13.48
CA GLY A 34 -4.58 -16.15 13.66
C GLY A 34 -5.59 -16.36 12.52
N LEU A 35 -5.66 -15.47 11.53
CA LEU A 35 -6.43 -15.69 10.30
C LEU A 35 -5.62 -16.52 9.28
N GLY A 36 -4.29 -16.53 9.44
CA GLY A 36 -3.35 -17.35 8.66
C GLY A 36 -3.23 -16.93 7.20
N PHE A 37 -3.50 -15.67 6.87
CA PHE A 37 -3.28 -15.13 5.53
C PHE A 37 -1.79 -15.01 5.23
N LYS A 38 -1.41 -15.33 4.00
CA LYS A 38 -0.07 -15.07 3.47
C LYS A 38 -0.05 -13.82 2.61
N LYS A 39 1.13 -13.24 2.40
CA LYS A 39 1.31 -11.98 1.65
C LYS A 39 0.69 -12.05 0.25
N GLU A 40 0.87 -13.16 -0.45
CA GLU A 40 0.37 -13.41 -1.80
C GLU A 40 -1.16 -13.52 -1.89
N GLU A 41 -1.83 -13.77 -0.76
CA GLU A 41 -3.28 -13.85 -0.66
C GLU A 41 -3.92 -12.48 -0.38
N LEU A 42 -3.10 -11.44 -0.18
CA LEU A 42 -3.52 -10.08 0.14
C LEU A 42 -3.42 -9.17 -1.09
N LYS A 43 -4.40 -8.26 -1.22
CA LYS A 43 -4.42 -7.23 -2.25
C LYS A 43 -4.76 -5.89 -1.62
N VAL A 44 -3.91 -4.91 -1.88
CA VAL A 44 -4.12 -3.50 -1.54
C VAL A 44 -4.33 -2.75 -2.84
N LEU A 45 -5.46 -2.09 -2.96
CA LEU A 45 -5.89 -1.39 -4.17
C LEU A 45 -6.34 0.02 -3.78
N VAL A 46 -6.07 1.00 -4.65
CA VAL A 46 -6.64 2.33 -4.55
C VAL A 46 -7.31 2.64 -5.88
N ASP A 47 -8.57 3.06 -5.83
CA ASP A 47 -9.31 3.43 -7.04
C ASP A 47 -9.22 4.93 -7.36
N THR A 48 -9.82 5.32 -8.49
CA THR A 48 -9.87 6.72 -8.95
C THR A 48 -10.68 7.64 -8.03
N SER A 49 -11.57 7.07 -7.21
CA SER A 49 -12.33 7.80 -6.17
C SER A 49 -11.54 7.95 -4.86
N ARG A 50 -10.26 7.54 -4.86
CA ARG A 50 -9.36 7.55 -3.70
C ARG A 50 -9.83 6.64 -2.56
N LYS A 51 -10.50 5.55 -2.89
CA LYS A 51 -10.90 4.53 -1.92
C LYS A 51 -9.80 3.48 -1.81
N LEU A 52 -9.19 3.39 -0.63
CA LEU A 52 -8.28 2.31 -0.28
C LEU A 52 -9.10 1.05 0.02
N THR A 53 -8.88 0.00 -0.76
CA THR A 53 -9.49 -1.31 -0.56
C THR A 53 -8.41 -2.33 -0.24
N ILE A 54 -8.57 -3.00 0.89
CA ILE A 54 -7.72 -4.11 1.34
C ILE A 54 -8.59 -5.36 1.34
N ARG A 55 -8.16 -6.39 0.62
CA ARG A 55 -8.84 -7.68 0.61
C ARG A 55 -7.86 -8.83 0.75
N GLY A 56 -8.32 -9.89 1.38
CA GLY A 56 -7.62 -11.16 1.42
C GLY A 56 -8.56 -12.29 1.06
N GLU A 57 -8.06 -13.31 0.37
CA GLU A 57 -8.82 -14.53 0.11
C GLU A 57 -7.89 -15.74 0.10
N ARG A 58 -8.18 -16.73 0.94
CA ARG A 58 -7.39 -17.95 1.08
C ARG A 58 -8.24 -19.19 1.06
N ALA A 59 -7.69 -20.28 0.52
CA ALA A 59 -8.31 -21.60 0.63
C ALA A 59 -8.11 -22.15 2.05
N ILE A 60 -9.13 -22.83 2.55
CA ILE A 60 -9.13 -23.64 3.77
C ILE A 60 -9.40 -25.09 3.35
N ARG A 61 -9.35 -26.01 4.32
CA ARG A 61 -9.78 -27.40 4.17
C ARG A 61 -11.22 -27.49 3.61
N ASP A 62 -11.51 -28.62 2.97
CA ASP A 62 -12.86 -29.01 2.53
C ASP A 62 -13.50 -28.05 1.52
N GLY A 63 -12.68 -27.42 0.67
CA GLY A 63 -13.15 -26.54 -0.40
C GLY A 63 -13.69 -25.18 0.07
N GLN A 64 -13.61 -24.91 1.38
CA GLN A 64 -14.00 -23.63 1.95
C GLN A 64 -12.94 -22.55 1.65
N ARG A 65 -13.38 -21.29 1.53
CA ARG A 65 -12.49 -20.14 1.36
C ARG A 65 -12.76 -19.12 2.44
N ARG A 66 -11.72 -18.59 3.07
CA ARG A 66 -11.86 -17.45 4.00
C ARG A 66 -11.44 -16.18 3.30
N ARG A 67 -12.22 -15.12 3.48
CA ARG A 67 -11.93 -13.82 2.89
C ARG A 67 -12.25 -12.68 3.84
N PHE A 68 -11.68 -11.51 3.54
CA PHE A 68 -12.09 -10.25 4.13
C PHE A 68 -12.05 -9.15 3.08
N LEU A 69 -12.85 -8.11 3.27
CA LEU A 69 -12.76 -6.86 2.52
C LEU A 69 -12.92 -5.68 3.47
N ARG A 70 -11.93 -4.78 3.48
CA ARG A 70 -11.95 -3.52 4.22
C ARG A 70 -11.75 -2.36 3.24
N SER A 71 -12.50 -1.30 3.43
CA SER A 71 -12.46 -0.12 2.57
C SER A 71 -12.38 1.15 3.40
N PHE A 72 -11.55 2.10 2.98
CA PHE A 72 -11.34 3.37 3.66
C PHE A 72 -11.27 4.51 2.64
N GLN A 73 -11.92 5.62 2.93
CA GLN A 73 -11.80 6.82 2.10
C GLN A 73 -10.51 7.55 2.45
N LEU A 74 -9.65 7.79 1.45
CA LEU A 74 -8.41 8.51 1.69
C LEU A 74 -8.64 10.03 1.61
N PRO A 75 -8.03 10.83 2.51
CA PRO A 75 -8.07 12.29 2.42
C PRO A 75 -7.48 12.79 1.10
N LYS A 76 -7.99 13.92 0.58
CA LYS A 76 -7.57 14.49 -0.72
C LYS A 76 -6.09 14.89 -0.77
N HIS A 77 -5.48 15.18 0.37
CA HIS A 77 -4.10 15.65 0.43
C HIS A 77 -3.07 14.51 0.41
N CYS A 78 -3.47 13.26 0.70
CA CYS A 78 -2.55 12.13 0.76
C CYS A 78 -1.92 11.82 -0.61
N ASN A 79 -0.62 11.47 -0.63
CA ASN A 79 0.07 11.11 -1.87
C ASN A 79 -0.09 9.61 -2.18
N ILE A 80 -1.08 9.26 -3.01
CA ILE A 80 -1.41 7.88 -3.37
C ILE A 80 -0.26 7.21 -4.16
N GLU A 81 0.46 7.95 -4.99
CA GLU A 81 1.57 7.40 -5.80
C GLU A 81 2.73 6.91 -4.93
N GLN A 82 2.85 7.45 -3.71
CA GLN A 82 3.87 7.08 -2.74
C GLN A 82 3.36 6.16 -1.63
N LEU A 83 2.11 5.68 -1.73
CA LEU A 83 1.55 4.72 -0.79
C LEU A 83 2.40 3.45 -0.78
N ARG A 84 2.72 2.97 0.42
CA ARG A 84 3.49 1.73 0.60
C ARG A 84 2.70 0.74 1.41
N ALA A 85 2.86 -0.55 1.11
CA ALA A 85 2.29 -1.63 1.91
C ALA A 85 3.39 -2.63 2.29
N LYS A 86 3.41 -3.04 3.56
CA LYS A 86 4.28 -4.10 4.09
C LYS A 86 3.45 -5.09 4.88
N PHE A 87 3.65 -6.38 4.66
CA PHE A 87 3.07 -7.43 5.50
C PHE A 87 4.20 -8.07 6.30
N ASP A 88 4.06 -8.10 7.62
CA ASP A 88 5.08 -8.59 8.54
C ASP A 88 4.42 -9.05 9.84
N GLN A 89 4.89 -10.16 10.41
CA GLN A 89 4.35 -10.74 11.65
C GLN A 89 2.81 -10.80 11.68
N GLU A 90 2.18 -11.27 10.59
CA GLU A 90 0.72 -11.34 10.42
C GLU A 90 -0.03 -9.99 10.46
N ILE A 91 0.68 -8.87 10.38
CA ILE A 91 0.10 -7.53 10.32
C ILE A 91 0.40 -6.90 8.97
N LEU A 92 -0.64 -6.35 8.32
CA LEU A 92 -0.48 -5.52 7.14
C LEU A 92 -0.42 -4.05 7.54
N TYR A 93 0.68 -3.40 7.18
CA TYR A 93 0.92 -1.98 7.36
C TYR A 93 0.74 -1.29 6.02
N VAL A 94 -0.16 -0.32 5.95
CA VAL A 94 -0.31 0.59 4.81
C VAL A 94 0.13 1.96 5.26
N VAL A 95 1.19 2.49 4.64
CA VAL A 95 1.77 3.80 4.93
C VAL A 95 1.31 4.79 3.86
N LEU A 96 0.74 5.89 4.31
CA LEU A 96 0.10 6.93 3.52
C LEU A 96 0.82 8.26 3.74
N PRO A 97 1.73 8.66 2.84
CA PRO A 97 2.48 9.89 2.99
C PRO A 97 1.58 11.13 2.96
N LYS A 98 1.86 12.06 3.88
CA LYS A 98 1.27 13.40 3.91
C LYS A 98 2.11 14.35 3.06
N PRO A 99 1.51 15.34 2.41
CA PRO A 99 2.26 16.37 1.72
C PRO A 99 2.99 17.24 2.74
N VAL A 100 4.21 17.66 2.40
CA VAL A 100 5.00 18.59 3.20
C VAL A 100 4.19 19.87 3.39
N GLY A 101 3.82 20.17 4.64
CA GLY A 101 3.02 21.37 4.98
C GLY A 101 1.58 21.11 5.42
N ALA A 102 1.12 19.85 5.50
CA ALA A 102 -0.16 19.51 6.13
C ALA A 102 -0.11 19.60 7.67
N ARG A 103 0.42 20.71 8.21
CA ARG A 103 0.26 21.02 9.63
C ARG A 103 -1.20 21.38 9.88
N ASP A 104 -1.79 20.74 10.88
CA ASP A 104 -3.09 21.13 11.42
C ASP A 104 -3.05 22.57 11.94
N GLY A 105 -3.72 23.42 11.18
CA GLY A 105 -4.29 24.67 11.64
C GLY A 105 -5.70 24.73 11.09
N GLN A 106 -6.59 23.86 11.58
CA GLN A 106 -8.01 23.96 11.28
C GLN A 106 -8.64 24.96 12.25
N PRO A 107 -9.13 26.11 11.76
CA PRO A 107 -10.44 26.60 12.14
C PRO A 107 -11.38 26.29 10.97
N THR A 108 -12.39 25.48 11.26
CA THR A 108 -13.60 25.42 10.44
C THR A 108 -14.24 26.80 10.41
N ASN A 109 -14.22 27.46 9.26
CA ASN A 109 -15.16 28.51 8.94
C ASN A 109 -15.61 28.42 7.48
N GLU A 110 -16.86 28.00 7.34
CA GLU A 110 -17.65 28.06 6.13
C GLU A 110 -17.83 29.53 5.72
N THR A 111 -17.53 29.92 4.48
CA THR A 111 -18.17 31.09 3.83
C THR A 111 -18.12 30.95 2.30
N LYS A 112 -19.31 30.74 1.73
CA LYS A 112 -19.87 31.24 0.47
C LYS A 112 -18.95 31.87 -0.59
N GLN A 113 -19.11 31.32 -1.81
CA GLN A 113 -19.33 32.03 -3.09
C GLN A 113 -18.58 33.36 -3.33
N SER A 114 -17.66 33.35 -4.30
CA SER A 114 -17.66 34.38 -5.36
C SER A 114 -16.83 33.94 -6.57
N GLY A 115 -17.30 34.30 -7.76
CA GLY A 115 -16.74 33.90 -9.05
C GLY A 115 -15.35 34.45 -9.33
N GLY A 116 -14.65 33.78 -10.25
CA GLY A 116 -13.33 34.16 -10.72
C GLY A 116 -12.97 33.41 -12.00
N VAL A 117 -13.18 34.09 -13.12
CA VAL A 117 -12.94 33.68 -14.49
C VAL A 117 -11.45 33.39 -14.74
N LEU A 118 -11.17 32.23 -15.36
CA LEU A 118 -10.05 31.83 -16.22
C LEU A 118 -8.64 32.43 -15.96
N LYS A 119 -7.64 31.54 -15.88
CA LYS A 119 -6.51 31.41 -16.85
C LYS A 119 -5.29 30.76 -16.19
N ALA A 120 -4.75 29.72 -16.83
CA ALA A 120 -3.31 29.41 -16.99
C ALA A 120 -3.17 27.91 -17.28
N LEU A 121 -3.39 27.53 -18.54
CA LEU A 121 -2.32 27.26 -19.51
C LEU A 121 -1.40 26.11 -19.08
N SER A 122 -1.81 24.94 -19.57
CA SER A 122 -1.07 23.71 -19.74
C SER A 122 0.31 23.93 -20.37
N LYS A 123 1.34 24.07 -19.54
CA LYS A 123 2.72 23.95 -20.00
C LYS A 123 3.08 22.47 -20.08
N ARG A 124 2.93 21.92 -21.29
CA ARG A 124 3.45 20.61 -21.73
C ARG A 124 4.81 20.35 -21.08
N ARG A 125 4.87 19.45 -20.10
CA ARG A 125 6.14 18.85 -19.68
C ARG A 125 6.64 18.04 -20.86
N ARG A 126 7.69 18.51 -21.53
CA ARG A 126 8.44 17.69 -22.49
C ARG A 126 8.93 16.48 -21.71
N LEU A 127 8.38 15.33 -22.07
CA LEU A 127 8.92 14.00 -21.78
C LEU A 127 10.41 14.02 -22.13
N VAL A 128 11.27 13.86 -21.13
CA VAL A 128 12.59 13.27 -21.37
C VAL A 128 12.55 11.92 -20.67
N LEU A 129 11.96 10.95 -21.36
CA LEU A 129 12.11 9.53 -21.07
C LEU A 129 13.60 9.20 -21.27
N THR A 130 14.35 9.10 -20.18
CA THR A 130 15.65 8.42 -20.17
C THR A 130 15.55 7.39 -19.05
N ALA A 131 15.10 6.18 -19.36
CA ALA A 131 15.82 5.07 -19.99
C ALA A 131 16.33 4.10 -18.92
N VAL A 132 15.52 3.06 -18.73
CA VAL A 132 15.90 1.64 -18.60
C VAL A 132 16.92 1.28 -17.52
N ALA A 133 16.40 0.60 -16.49
CA ALA A 133 17.13 -0.33 -15.65
C ALA A 133 17.67 -1.54 -16.46
N ALA A 134 18.96 -1.82 -16.31
CA ALA A 134 19.61 -3.13 -16.54
C ALA A 134 20.94 -3.08 -15.76
N ILE A 135 20.99 -3.59 -14.51
CA ILE A 135 21.46 -4.93 -14.11
C ILE A 135 22.85 -5.27 -14.70
N VAL A 136 23.87 -5.46 -13.85
CA VAL A 136 24.70 -6.69 -13.73
C VAL A 136 25.68 -6.55 -12.54
N LEU A 137 25.71 -7.60 -11.71
CA LEU A 137 26.62 -7.89 -10.59
C LEU A 137 28.06 -8.17 -11.04
N VAL A 138 29.06 -7.49 -10.47
CA VAL A 138 30.48 -7.91 -10.39
C VAL A 138 31.11 -7.08 -9.25
N ALA A 139 31.85 -7.52 -8.23
CA ALA A 139 32.30 -8.79 -7.67
C ALA A 139 32.41 -8.50 -6.14
N GLY A 140 32.06 -9.42 -5.23
CA GLY A 140 32.87 -10.59 -4.98
C GLY A 140 34.09 -10.25 -4.09
N LEU A 141 33.91 -10.36 -2.77
CA LEU A 141 34.82 -11.13 -1.91
C LEU A 141 36.31 -10.72 -1.85
N GLY A 142 36.66 -9.45 -2.00
CA GLY A 142 38.04 -8.96 -1.79
C GLY A 142 38.46 -8.79 -0.33
N ALA A 143 37.55 -8.89 0.64
CA ALA A 143 37.82 -8.55 2.04
C ALA A 143 37.87 -9.75 3.01
N PHE A 144 37.65 -10.99 2.55
CA PHE A 144 37.53 -12.15 3.46
C PHE A 144 38.77 -13.09 3.47
N ALA A 145 39.72 -12.95 2.55
CA ALA A 145 40.90 -13.83 2.47
C ALA A 145 42.15 -13.28 3.21
N ALA A 146 42.07 -12.09 3.83
CA ALA A 146 43.19 -11.48 4.54
C ALA A 146 43.45 -12.06 5.96
N TYR A 147 42.71 -13.10 6.38
CA TYR A 147 42.72 -13.56 7.77
C TYR A 147 43.35 -14.94 8.03
N LYS A 148 43.95 -15.60 7.03
CA LYS A 148 44.48 -16.98 7.20
C LYS A 148 45.83 -17.28 6.55
N LEU A 149 46.72 -16.30 6.46
CA LEU A 149 48.11 -16.53 5.98
C LEU A 149 49.21 -15.85 6.83
N LYS A 150 48.90 -15.46 8.07
CA LYS A 150 49.89 -14.96 9.05
C LYS A 150 50.06 -15.88 10.27
N HIS A 151 49.86 -17.18 10.11
CA HIS A 151 50.06 -18.15 11.20
C HIS A 151 50.48 -19.57 10.75
N SER A 152 51.30 -19.67 9.70
CA SER A 152 52.12 -20.87 9.48
C SER A 152 53.43 -20.52 8.80
#